data_AF-A0A7C7E7Y9-F1
#
_entry.id   AF-A0A7C7E7Y9-F1
#
_cell.length_a   1.000
_cell.length_b   1.000
_cell.length_c   1.000
_cell.angle_alpha   90.00
_cell.angle_beta   90.00
_cell.angle_gamma   90.00
#
_symmetry.space_group_name_H-M   'P 1'
#
loop_
_entity.id
_entity.type
_entity.pdbx_description
1 polymer ?
#
loop_
_entity_poly.entity_id
_entity_poly.type
_entity_poly.pdbx_seq_one_letter_code
_entity_poly.pdbx_strand_id
1 'polypeptide(L)'
;MDLQVVMEQILIFFTIMAMGFIGKKSKIIDENTEKSLSNVLLNISLPALMLSSINVDYDSETMPNMLQIFIITFLLYIAVIIFASITAKLFKFKWPLSGTYKNLLVFANVGFMGFPIVNAIFGPIGILYATVANLIFNIFLWTYGILTIKRESSTDFKQLLNIGTIVSALTIFLFLVKIRMPLVLFKALDIVGDMTTPISMILLGSFIGDITSPRLLLDWRIMIISFFKLLLIPVTLSIILKWFEINHIVTSLCVILSATPSAATNAIFAKKFDAEPVFTSIAVFFTTLLSLITLPIVISILNNFILI
;
A
#
# COMPACT_ATOMS: atom_id res chain seq x y z
N MET A 1 -8.47 4.10 -19.32
CA MET A 1 -8.97 3.09 -18.37
C MET A 1 -10.47 3.24 -18.29
N ASP A 2 -11.24 2.15 -18.34
CA ASP A 2 -12.70 2.26 -18.26
C ASP A 2 -13.11 2.57 -16.81
N LEU A 3 -13.72 3.74 -16.59
CA LEU A 3 -14.16 4.19 -15.27
C LEU A 3 -15.22 3.24 -14.69
N GLN A 4 -16.02 2.60 -15.54
CA GLN A 4 -17.01 1.62 -15.10
C GLN A 4 -16.34 0.39 -14.49
N VAL A 5 -15.33 -0.17 -15.15
CA VAL A 5 -14.58 -1.34 -14.66
C VAL A 5 -13.91 -1.04 -13.32
N VAL A 6 -13.32 0.15 -13.18
CA VAL A 6 -12.73 0.57 -11.90
C VAL A 6 -13.79 0.65 -10.81
N MET A 7 -14.97 1.19 -11.12
CA MET A 7 -16.03 1.34 -10.13
C MET A 7 -16.64 0.01 -9.69
N GLU A 8 -16.85 -0.90 -10.64
CA GLU A 8 -17.27 -2.28 -10.36
C GLU A 8 -16.25 -2.99 -9.46
N GLN A 9 -14.96 -2.85 -9.76
CA GLN A 9 -13.90 -3.46 -8.95
C GLN A 9 -13.88 -2.92 -7.51
N ILE A 10 -14.06 -1.61 -7.36
CA ILE A 10 -14.12 -0.95 -6.06
C ILE A 10 -15.34 -1.44 -5.25
N LEU A 11 -16.49 -1.62 -5.89
CA LEU A 11 -17.68 -2.20 -5.26
C LEU A 11 -17.47 -3.67 -4.86
N ILE A 12 -16.74 -4.45 -5.66
CA ILE A 12 -16.36 -5.83 -5.31
C ILE A 12 -15.50 -5.83 -4.04
N PHE A 13 -14.50 -4.95 -3.97
CA PHE A 13 -13.66 -4.82 -2.78
C PHE A 13 -14.46 -4.44 -1.53
N PHE A 14 -15.45 -3.55 -1.64
CA PHE A 14 -16.34 -3.23 -0.51
C PHE A 14 -17.26 -4.34 -0.12
N THR A 15 -17.75 -5.12 -1.08
CA THR A 15 -18.58 -6.29 -0.78
C THR A 15 -17.79 -7.30 0.04
N ILE A 16 -16.54 -7.59 -0.35
CA ILE A 16 -15.66 -8.49 0.40
C ILE A 16 -15.27 -7.89 1.77
N MET A 17 -15.01 -6.58 1.82
CA MET A 17 -14.72 -5.88 3.07
C MET A 17 -15.91 -5.91 4.04
N ALA A 18 -17.12 -5.75 3.54
CA ALA A 18 -18.34 -5.91 4.33
C ALA A 18 -18.48 -7.34 4.88
N MET A 19 -18.14 -8.36 4.10
CA MET A 19 -18.09 -9.75 4.60
C MET A 19 -17.09 -9.92 5.75
N GLY A 20 -15.89 -9.31 5.64
CA GLY A 20 -14.90 -9.30 6.72
C GLY A 20 -15.40 -8.60 7.98
N PHE A 21 -16.06 -7.45 7.82
CA PHE A 21 -16.70 -6.72 8.94
C PHE A 21 -17.78 -7.56 9.62
N ILE A 22 -18.67 -8.19 8.84
CA ILE A 22 -19.71 -9.07 9.35
C ILE A 22 -19.07 -10.26 10.08
N GLY A 23 -18.04 -10.87 9.49
CA GLY A 23 -17.29 -11.98 10.08
C GLY A 23 -16.68 -11.62 11.44
N LYS A 24 -16.18 -10.39 11.59
CA LYS A 24 -15.70 -9.87 12.88
C LYS A 24 -16.84 -9.68 13.88
N LYS A 25 -17.94 -9.04 13.48
CA LYS A 25 -19.10 -8.80 14.36
C LYS A 25 -19.82 -10.08 14.76
N SER A 26 -19.82 -11.11 13.91
CA SER A 26 -20.35 -12.44 14.20
C SER A 26 -19.37 -13.35 14.94
N LYS A 27 -18.15 -12.87 15.25
CA LYS A 27 -17.08 -13.61 15.93
C LYS A 27 -16.54 -14.83 15.15
N ILE A 28 -16.81 -14.92 13.84
CA ILE A 28 -16.16 -15.90 12.94
C ILE A 28 -14.68 -15.54 12.79
N ILE A 29 -14.38 -14.25 12.72
CA ILE A 29 -13.01 -13.72 12.64
C ILE A 29 -12.70 -13.07 13.99
N ASP A 30 -12.01 -13.79 14.86
CA ASP A 30 -11.48 -13.25 16.12
C ASP A 30 -10.03 -12.72 15.94
N GLU A 31 -9.44 -12.15 16.99
CA GLU A 31 -8.08 -11.60 16.94
C GLU A 31 -7.02 -12.64 16.51
N ASN A 32 -7.21 -13.91 16.89
CA ASN A 32 -6.31 -15.00 16.51
C ASN A 32 -6.43 -15.33 15.03
N THR A 33 -7.67 -15.35 14.51
CA THR A 33 -7.97 -15.57 13.09
C THR A 33 -7.42 -14.42 12.26
N GLU A 34 -7.58 -13.17 12.68
CA GLU A 34 -6.98 -12.01 12.00
C GLU A 34 -5.47 -12.09 11.91
N LYS A 35 -4.81 -12.46 13.02
CA LYS A 35 -3.36 -12.64 13.04
C LYS A 35 -2.93 -13.76 12.11
N SER A 36 -3.68 -14.87 12.09
CA SER A 36 -3.40 -16.03 11.24
C SER A 36 -3.59 -15.70 9.76
N LEU A 37 -4.70 -15.07 9.41
CA LEU A 37 -4.97 -14.60 8.04
C LEU A 37 -3.95 -13.56 7.59
N SER A 38 -3.56 -12.63 8.46
CA SER A 38 -2.50 -11.66 8.15
C SER A 38 -1.16 -12.35 7.87
N ASN A 39 -0.83 -13.40 8.63
CA ASN A 39 0.38 -14.18 8.39
C ASN A 39 0.31 -14.97 7.08
N VAL A 40 -0.83 -15.58 6.77
CA VAL A 40 -1.05 -16.26 5.48
C VAL A 40 -0.91 -15.26 4.33
N LEU A 41 -1.52 -14.09 4.47
CA LEU A 41 -1.44 -13.04 3.47
C LEU A 41 0.00 -12.59 3.23
N LEU A 42 0.69 -12.13 4.27
CA LEU A 42 1.99 -11.46 4.14
C LEU A 42 3.16 -12.42 3.89
N ASN A 43 3.06 -13.67 4.36
CA ASN A 43 4.17 -14.63 4.27
C ASN A 43 3.97 -15.73 3.23
N ILE A 44 2.76 -15.90 2.68
CA ILE A 44 2.44 -16.97 1.73
C ILE A 44 1.78 -16.39 0.47
N SER A 45 0.59 -15.83 0.61
CA SER A 45 -0.24 -15.40 -0.52
C SER A 45 0.40 -14.27 -1.32
N LEU A 46 0.79 -13.18 -0.66
CA LEU A 46 1.39 -12.02 -1.31
C LEU A 46 2.75 -12.36 -1.93
N PRO A 47 3.66 -13.08 -1.24
CA PRO A 47 4.86 -13.62 -1.87
C PRO A 47 4.61 -14.47 -3.11
N ALA A 48 3.61 -15.35 -3.07
CA ALA A 48 3.24 -16.18 -4.21
C ALA A 48 2.76 -15.33 -5.39
N LEU A 49 1.93 -14.32 -5.12
CA LEU A 49 1.46 -13.35 -6.13
C LEU A 49 2.61 -12.58 -6.78
N MET A 50 3.56 -12.09 -5.97
CA MET A 50 4.74 -11.40 -6.49
C MET A 50 5.57 -12.33 -7.38
N LEU A 51 5.80 -13.58 -6.96
CA LEU A 51 6.59 -14.54 -7.72
C LEU A 51 5.89 -15.02 -8.99
N SER A 52 4.56 -15.16 -9.00
CA SER A 52 3.83 -15.56 -10.21
C SER A 52 3.94 -14.48 -11.30
N SER A 53 4.09 -13.21 -10.93
CA SER A 53 4.22 -12.09 -11.88
C SER A 53 5.47 -12.10 -12.77
N ILE A 54 6.46 -12.98 -12.53
CA ILE A 54 7.66 -13.05 -13.39
C ILE A 54 7.39 -13.66 -14.77
N ASN A 55 6.28 -14.36 -14.94
CA ASN A 55 5.90 -14.99 -16.20
C ASN A 55 5.27 -14.01 -17.20
N VAL A 56 5.22 -12.71 -16.88
CA VAL A 56 4.83 -11.66 -17.82
C VAL A 56 5.82 -11.62 -18.99
N ASP A 57 5.29 -11.48 -20.21
CA ASP A 57 6.14 -11.37 -21.40
C ASP A 57 7.01 -10.12 -21.35
N TYR A 58 8.27 -10.30 -21.68
CA TYR A 58 9.25 -9.23 -21.73
C TYR A 58 9.02 -8.42 -23.00
N ASP A 59 8.49 -7.21 -22.85
CA ASP A 59 8.43 -6.20 -23.91
C ASP A 59 9.59 -5.19 -23.74
N SER A 60 9.95 -4.56 -24.85
CA SER A 60 10.84 -3.39 -24.95
C SER A 60 10.51 -2.29 -23.93
N GLU A 61 9.25 -2.08 -23.55
CA GLU A 61 8.88 -1.07 -22.56
C GLU A 61 8.94 -1.56 -21.11
N THR A 62 8.90 -2.88 -20.86
CA THR A 62 8.77 -3.41 -19.48
C THR A 62 9.92 -2.98 -18.59
N MET A 63 11.15 -3.12 -19.05
CA MET A 63 12.35 -2.78 -18.28
C MET A 63 12.50 -1.26 -18.06
N PRO A 64 12.38 -0.39 -19.09
CA PRO A 64 12.31 1.06 -18.89
C PRO A 64 11.25 1.47 -17.87
N ASN A 65 10.05 0.89 -17.94
CA ASN A 65 8.97 1.20 -17.00
C ASN A 65 9.31 0.78 -15.58
N MET A 66 9.88 -0.41 -15.36
CA MET A 66 10.37 -0.83 -14.04
C MET A 66 11.40 0.15 -13.47
N LEU A 67 12.35 0.61 -14.28
CA LEU A 67 13.36 1.57 -13.85
C LEU A 67 12.74 2.94 -13.52
N GLN A 68 11.81 3.42 -14.34
CA GLN A 68 11.07 4.65 -14.06
C GLN A 68 10.27 4.54 -12.75
N ILE A 69 9.56 3.42 -12.53
CA ILE A 69 8.83 3.18 -11.28
C ILE A 69 9.77 3.15 -10.08
N PHE A 70 10.92 2.49 -10.19
CA PHE A 70 11.93 2.49 -9.13
C PHE A 70 12.35 3.91 -8.76
N ILE A 71 12.74 4.71 -9.75
CA ILE A 71 13.23 6.08 -9.55
C ILE A 71 12.12 6.97 -8.99
N ILE A 72 10.94 6.97 -9.62
CA ILE A 72 9.80 7.80 -9.22
C ILE A 72 9.35 7.44 -7.81
N THR A 73 9.23 6.14 -7.49
CA THR A 73 8.84 5.70 -6.16
C THR A 73 9.87 6.13 -5.12
N PHE A 74 11.16 5.94 -5.40
CA PHE A 74 12.24 6.34 -4.50
C PHE A 74 12.23 7.85 -4.23
N LEU A 75 12.11 8.67 -5.28
CA LEU A 75 12.01 10.13 -5.17
C LEU A 75 10.73 10.56 -4.44
N LEU A 76 9.60 9.89 -4.69
CA LEU A 76 8.35 10.14 -3.98
C LEU A 76 8.50 9.90 -2.49
N TYR A 77 9.14 8.81 -2.05
CA TYR A 77 9.38 8.57 -0.62
C TYR A 77 10.21 9.69 0.00
N ILE A 78 11.29 10.12 -0.66
CA ILE A 78 12.11 11.24 -0.18
C ILE A 78 11.27 12.52 -0.07
N ALA A 79 10.51 12.86 -1.12
CA ALA A 79 9.67 14.04 -1.17
C ALA A 79 8.60 14.03 -0.06
N VAL A 80 7.91 12.90 0.14
CA VAL A 80 6.87 12.76 1.17
C VAL A 80 7.47 12.75 2.57
N ILE A 81 8.67 12.19 2.77
CA ILE A 81 9.40 12.24 4.06
C ILE A 81 9.75 13.69 4.42
N ILE A 82 10.27 14.45 3.46
CA ILE A 82 10.59 15.88 3.64
C ILE A 82 9.31 16.65 3.95
N PHE A 83 8.28 16.47 3.12
CA PHE A 83 6.98 17.11 3.31
C PHE A 83 6.39 16.81 4.69
N ALA A 84 6.31 15.54 5.09
CA ALA A 84 5.81 15.11 6.38
C ALA A 84 6.63 15.66 7.55
N SER A 85 7.95 15.82 7.38
CA SER A 85 8.82 16.42 8.40
C SER A 85 8.60 17.93 8.54
N ILE A 86 8.41 18.63 7.43
CA ILE A 86 8.09 20.07 7.41
C ILE A 86 6.73 20.30 8.06
N THR A 87 5.68 19.58 7.65
CA THR A 87 4.33 19.76 8.18
C THR A 87 4.23 19.35 9.64
N ALA A 88 4.91 18.28 10.07
CA ALA A 88 4.98 17.91 11.49
C ALA A 88 5.59 19.04 12.35
N LYS A 89 6.62 19.72 11.84
CA LYS A 89 7.24 20.86 12.52
C LYS A 89 6.32 22.09 12.52
N LEU A 90 5.66 22.37 11.39
CA LEU A 90 4.72 23.48 11.25
C LEU A 90 3.53 23.35 12.24
N PHE A 91 2.98 22.14 12.36
CA PHE A 91 1.91 21.82 13.31
C PHE A 91 2.40 21.58 14.74
N LYS A 92 3.71 21.71 15.00
CA LYS A 92 4.34 21.57 16.32
C LYS A 92 4.06 20.21 16.98
N PHE A 93 3.96 19.13 16.21
CA PHE A 93 3.78 17.79 16.76
C PHE A 93 5.06 17.33 17.46
N LYS A 94 4.91 16.88 18.71
CA LYS A 94 5.98 16.29 19.53
C LYS A 94 5.95 14.77 19.44
N TRP A 95 7.07 14.11 19.77
CA TRP A 95 7.10 12.66 19.92
C TRP A 95 6.17 12.24 21.08
N PRO A 96 5.39 11.13 20.97
CA PRO A 96 5.37 10.15 19.88
C PRO A 96 4.56 10.54 18.63
N LEU A 97 3.60 11.47 18.76
CA LEU A 97 2.68 11.86 17.68
C LEU A 97 3.38 12.29 16.38
N SER A 98 4.51 12.99 16.46
CA SER A 98 5.28 13.41 15.28
C SER A 98 5.74 12.23 14.42
N GLY A 99 6.20 11.14 15.06
CA GLY A 99 6.63 9.92 14.38
C GLY A 99 5.47 9.18 13.74
N THR A 100 4.38 9.05 14.49
CA THR A 100 3.13 8.46 14.01
C THR A 100 2.56 9.21 12.80
N TYR A 101 2.46 10.54 12.88
CA TYR A 101 2.00 11.40 11.79
C TYR A 101 2.84 11.21 10.52
N LYS A 102 4.17 11.18 10.66
CA LYS A 102 5.07 10.96 9.52
C LYS A 102 4.85 9.59 8.89
N ASN A 103 4.73 8.52 9.68
CA ASN A 103 4.49 7.18 9.15
C ASN A 103 3.15 7.07 8.42
N LEU A 104 2.09 7.67 8.98
CA LEU A 104 0.75 7.67 8.38
C LEU A 104 0.73 8.35 7.01
N LEU A 105 1.53 9.40 6.80
CA LEU A 105 1.66 10.05 5.49
C LEU A 105 2.57 9.28 4.52
N VAL A 106 3.75 8.85 5.00
CA VAL A 106 4.79 8.25 4.15
C VAL A 106 4.38 6.87 3.68
N PHE A 107 3.90 6.00 4.57
CA PHE A 107 3.65 4.59 4.26
C PHE A 107 2.20 4.35 3.87
N ALA A 108 1.99 4.11 2.58
CA ALA A 108 0.70 3.73 2.00
C ALA A 108 0.43 2.22 2.17
N ASN A 109 -0.83 1.81 2.09
CA ASN A 109 -1.25 0.43 2.23
C ASN A 109 -1.06 -0.40 0.95
N VAL A 110 0.19 -0.46 0.48
CA VAL A 110 0.55 -1.16 -0.76
C VAL A 110 0.25 -2.65 -0.66
N GLY A 111 0.60 -3.28 0.46
CA GLY A 111 0.44 -4.73 0.67
C GLY A 111 -1.02 -5.21 0.66
N PHE A 112 -1.89 -4.58 1.44
CA PHE A 112 -3.28 -5.04 1.58
C PHE A 112 -4.24 -4.41 0.56
N MET A 113 -3.93 -3.23 0.00
CA MET A 113 -4.84 -2.53 -0.91
C MET A 113 -4.20 -2.20 -2.26
N GLY A 114 -2.93 -1.83 -2.29
CA GLY A 114 -2.20 -1.52 -3.53
C GLY A 114 -2.16 -2.70 -4.50
N PHE A 115 -1.65 -3.87 -4.08
CA PHE A 115 -1.55 -5.06 -4.92
C PHE A 115 -2.89 -5.52 -5.51
N PRO A 116 -3.98 -5.63 -4.73
CA PRO A 116 -5.30 -5.95 -5.30
C PRO A 116 -5.78 -4.97 -6.37
N ILE A 117 -5.62 -3.66 -6.14
CA ILE A 117 -6.09 -2.63 -7.09
C ILE A 117 -5.29 -2.67 -8.39
N VAL A 118 -3.95 -2.71 -8.30
CA VAL A 118 -3.11 -2.73 -9.51
C VAL A 118 -3.25 -4.05 -10.27
N ASN A 119 -3.49 -5.18 -9.59
CA ASN A 119 -3.78 -6.44 -10.26
C ASN A 119 -5.11 -6.36 -11.01
N ALA A 120 -6.15 -5.79 -10.41
CA ALA A 120 -7.43 -5.67 -11.08
C ALA A 120 -7.40 -4.74 -12.31
N ILE A 121 -6.57 -3.69 -12.27
CA ILE A 121 -6.49 -2.70 -13.35
C ILE A 121 -5.50 -3.11 -14.45
N PHE A 122 -4.33 -3.61 -14.07
CA PHE A 122 -3.22 -3.87 -14.99
C PHE A 122 -2.85 -5.35 -15.08
N GLY A 123 -3.47 -6.23 -14.29
CA GLY A 123 -3.16 -7.66 -14.28
C GLY A 123 -1.74 -7.97 -13.80
N PRO A 124 -1.14 -9.06 -14.31
CA PRO A 124 0.19 -9.52 -13.91
C PRO A 124 1.31 -8.48 -14.06
N ILE A 125 1.28 -7.64 -15.10
CA ILE A 125 2.29 -6.58 -15.30
C ILE A 125 2.21 -5.53 -14.17
N GLY A 126 1.00 -5.20 -13.70
CA GLY A 126 0.80 -4.32 -12.55
C GLY A 126 1.39 -4.87 -11.27
N ILE A 127 1.30 -6.19 -11.06
CA ILE A 127 1.89 -6.85 -9.90
C ILE A 127 3.42 -6.77 -9.96
N LEU A 128 4.02 -7.01 -11.12
CA LEU A 128 5.48 -6.92 -11.30
C LEU A 128 5.97 -5.50 -10.96
N TYR A 129 5.30 -4.49 -11.49
CA TYR A 129 5.59 -3.08 -11.24
C TYR A 129 5.35 -2.67 -9.77
N ALA A 130 4.27 -3.14 -9.15
CA ALA A 130 4.03 -2.90 -7.73
C ALA A 130 5.03 -3.62 -6.83
N THR A 131 5.60 -4.74 -7.28
CA THR A 131 6.70 -5.44 -6.58
C THR A 131 7.95 -4.57 -6.54
N VAL A 132 8.27 -3.84 -7.62
CA VAL A 132 9.35 -2.83 -7.63
C VAL A 132 9.07 -1.73 -6.61
N ALA A 133 7.87 -1.15 -6.61
CA ALA A 133 7.49 -0.13 -5.64
C ALA A 133 7.50 -0.65 -4.19
N ASN A 134 7.11 -1.91 -3.97
CA ASN A 134 7.09 -2.56 -2.67
C ASN A 134 8.49 -2.82 -2.10
N LEU A 135 9.48 -3.11 -2.96
CA LEU A 135 10.88 -3.19 -2.53
C LEU A 135 11.33 -1.84 -1.93
N ILE A 136 11.02 -0.74 -2.61
CA ILE A 136 11.32 0.62 -2.11
C ILE A 136 10.56 0.91 -0.81
N PHE A 137 9.27 0.60 -0.76
CA PHE A 137 8.45 0.71 0.47
C PHE A 137 9.14 0.02 1.65
N ASN A 138 9.58 -1.23 1.48
CA ASN A 138 10.22 -1.99 2.56
C ASN A 138 11.54 -1.34 3.00
N ILE A 139 12.38 -0.91 2.07
CA ILE A 139 13.64 -0.23 2.40
C ILE A 139 13.36 0.99 3.29
N PHE A 140 12.45 1.88 2.89
CA PHE A 140 12.11 3.06 3.68
C PHE A 140 11.39 2.73 5.00
N LEU A 141 10.54 1.71 5.03
CA LEU A 141 9.80 1.31 6.24
C LEU A 141 10.75 0.86 7.35
N TRP A 142 11.68 -0.04 7.01
CA TRP A 142 12.62 -0.62 7.96
C TRP A 142 13.81 0.29 8.28
N THR A 143 14.10 1.30 7.46
CA THR A 143 15.15 2.30 7.73
C THR A 143 14.61 3.57 8.36
N TYR A 144 13.63 4.24 7.76
CA TYR A 144 13.08 5.51 8.24
C TYR A 144 11.84 5.31 9.10
N GLY A 145 10.90 4.47 8.66
CA GLY A 145 9.60 4.33 9.32
C GLY A 145 9.72 3.95 10.79
N ILE A 146 10.43 2.85 11.06
CA ILE A 146 10.65 2.36 12.43
C ILE A 146 11.44 3.36 13.28
N LEU A 147 12.49 3.99 12.74
CA LEU A 147 13.28 4.98 13.49
C LEU A 147 12.45 6.16 13.97
N THR A 148 11.41 6.55 13.25
CA THR A 148 10.60 7.71 13.64
C THR A 148 9.60 7.41 14.76
N ILE A 149 9.23 6.15 14.99
CA ILE A 149 8.30 5.72 16.05
C ILE A 149 8.99 5.05 17.23
N LYS A 150 10.16 4.44 17.02
CA LYS A 150 10.96 3.83 18.09
C LYS A 150 11.60 4.92 18.95
N ARG A 151 11.61 4.75 20.28
CA ARG A 151 12.33 5.66 21.21
C ARG A 151 13.86 5.60 21.03
N GLU A 152 14.37 4.45 20.64
CA GLU A 152 15.80 4.20 20.45
C GLU A 152 16.22 4.51 19.02
N SER A 153 17.39 5.11 18.86
CA SER A 153 17.92 5.62 17.59
C SER A 153 18.67 4.59 16.73
N SER A 154 18.65 3.30 17.09
CA SER A 154 19.39 2.26 16.37
C SER A 154 18.54 1.57 15.30
N THR A 155 19.01 1.59 14.05
CA THR A 155 18.45 0.78 12.97
C THR A 155 18.95 -0.65 13.06
N ASP A 156 18.04 -1.62 13.12
CA ASP A 156 18.39 -3.04 12.96
C ASP A 156 18.21 -3.44 11.49
N PHE A 157 19.29 -3.33 10.72
CA PHE A 157 19.28 -3.66 9.29
C PHE A 157 18.90 -5.12 9.00
N LYS A 158 18.96 -6.03 9.99
CA LYS A 158 18.50 -7.42 9.81
C LYS A 158 17.01 -7.48 9.49
N GLN A 159 16.23 -6.48 9.90
CA GLN A 159 14.80 -6.43 9.63
C GLN A 159 14.47 -6.14 8.16
N LEU A 160 15.45 -5.66 7.38
CA LEU A 160 15.33 -5.59 5.91
C LEU A 160 15.25 -6.98 5.28
N LEU A 161 15.82 -8.02 5.91
CA LEU A 161 15.77 -9.41 5.44
C LEU A 161 14.45 -10.10 5.81
N ASN A 162 13.33 -9.37 5.77
CA ASN A 162 12.01 -9.95 5.91
C ASN A 162 11.55 -10.58 4.58
N ILE A 163 10.55 -11.46 4.66
CA ILE A 163 10.00 -12.20 3.52
C ILE A 163 9.57 -11.26 2.38
N GLY A 164 8.96 -10.12 2.70
CA GLY A 164 8.44 -9.17 1.70
C GLY A 164 9.57 -8.52 0.89
N THR A 165 10.64 -8.07 1.54
CA THR A 165 11.82 -7.53 0.86
C THR A 165 12.53 -8.60 0.04
N ILE A 166 12.77 -9.78 0.64
CA ILE A 166 13.49 -10.88 -0.01
C ILE A 166 12.75 -11.31 -1.27
N VAL A 167 11.44 -11.51 -1.16
CA VAL A 167 10.63 -11.98 -2.29
C VAL A 167 10.51 -10.89 -3.35
N SER A 168 10.37 -9.61 -2.95
CA SER A 168 10.34 -8.52 -3.93
C SER A 168 11.66 -8.44 -4.72
N ALA A 169 12.81 -8.52 -4.02
CA ALA A 169 14.13 -8.53 -4.65
C ALA A 169 14.34 -9.78 -5.53
N LEU A 170 13.89 -10.96 -5.06
CA LEU A 170 13.98 -12.21 -5.81
C LEU A 170 13.12 -12.16 -7.08
N THR A 171 11.86 -11.73 -6.99
CA THR A 171 10.96 -11.55 -8.14
C THR A 171 11.60 -10.66 -9.19
N ILE A 172 12.10 -9.48 -8.78
CA ILE A 172 12.76 -8.54 -9.69
C ILE A 172 13.99 -9.20 -10.31
N PHE A 173 14.86 -9.80 -9.50
CA PHE A 173 16.06 -10.47 -9.98
C PHE A 173 15.75 -11.55 -11.01
N LEU A 174 14.83 -12.47 -10.71
CA LEU A 174 14.42 -13.55 -11.60
C LEU A 174 13.86 -13.02 -12.93
N PHE A 175 13.07 -11.94 -12.87
CA PHE A 175 12.58 -11.26 -14.07
C PHE A 175 13.73 -10.66 -14.90
N LEU A 176 14.68 -9.96 -14.29
CA LEU A 176 15.83 -9.34 -14.97
C LEU A 176 16.72 -10.36 -15.67
N VAL A 177 16.96 -11.53 -15.05
CA VAL A 177 17.71 -12.63 -15.67
C VAL A 177 16.88 -13.47 -16.64
N LYS A 178 15.63 -13.06 -16.90
CA LYS A 178 14.69 -13.69 -17.84
C LYS A 178 14.41 -15.16 -17.53
N ILE A 179 14.42 -15.52 -16.25
CA ILE A 179 14.02 -16.86 -15.82
C ILE A 179 12.50 -16.95 -15.90
N ARG A 180 12.00 -17.89 -16.71
CA ARG A 180 10.60 -18.27 -16.72
C ARG A 180 10.34 -19.38 -15.72
N MET A 181 9.27 -19.25 -14.97
CA MET A 181 8.88 -20.26 -14.00
C MET A 181 8.23 -21.46 -14.71
N PRO A 182 8.59 -22.71 -14.35
CA PRO A 182 7.93 -23.90 -14.89
C PRO A 182 6.42 -23.85 -14.65
N LEU A 183 5.63 -24.35 -15.62
CA LEU A 183 4.17 -24.22 -15.62
C LEU A 183 3.51 -24.68 -14.31
N VAL A 184 3.97 -25.81 -13.75
CA VAL A 184 3.42 -26.36 -12.50
C VAL A 184 3.64 -25.41 -11.33
N LEU A 185 4.86 -24.87 -11.19
CA LEU A 185 5.20 -23.96 -10.11
C LEU A 185 4.48 -22.61 -10.29
N PHE A 186 4.47 -22.08 -11.51
CA PHE A 186 3.73 -20.85 -11.84
C PHE A 186 2.25 -20.97 -11.46
N LYS A 187 1.55 -22.01 -11.95
CA LYS A 187 0.13 -22.22 -11.64
C LYS A 187 -0.14 -22.39 -10.15
N ALA A 188 0.75 -23.08 -9.42
CA ALA A 188 0.61 -23.24 -7.98
C ALA A 188 0.73 -21.88 -7.26
N LEU A 189 1.73 -21.07 -7.62
CA LEU A 189 1.91 -19.74 -7.04
C LEU A 189 0.79 -18.78 -7.44
N ASP A 190 0.27 -18.89 -8.66
CA ASP A 190 -0.83 -18.07 -9.16
C ASP A 190 -2.13 -18.34 -8.39
N ILE A 191 -2.52 -19.61 -8.25
CA ILE A 191 -3.70 -20.02 -7.46
C ILE A 191 -3.57 -19.58 -5.99
N VAL A 192 -2.38 -19.73 -5.40
CA VAL A 192 -2.15 -19.27 -4.02
C VAL A 192 -2.14 -17.74 -3.95
N GLY A 193 -1.59 -17.08 -4.97
CA GLY A 193 -1.51 -15.64 -5.10
C GLY A 193 -2.87 -14.98 -5.26
N ASP A 194 -3.82 -15.62 -5.94
CA ASP A 194 -5.19 -15.15 -6.13
C ASP A 194 -5.96 -15.00 -4.81
N MET A 195 -5.54 -15.68 -3.74
CA MET A 195 -6.09 -15.48 -2.40
C MET A 195 -5.74 -14.10 -1.80
N THR A 196 -4.74 -13.39 -2.35
CA THR A 196 -4.19 -12.15 -1.77
C THR A 196 -5.28 -11.09 -1.67
N THR A 197 -6.01 -10.89 -2.77
CA THR A 197 -7.10 -9.91 -2.85
C THR A 197 -8.22 -10.20 -1.84
N PRO A 198 -8.89 -11.37 -1.85
CA PRO A 198 -9.97 -11.64 -0.92
C PRO A 198 -9.53 -11.64 0.54
N ILE A 199 -8.38 -12.25 0.87
CA ILE A 199 -7.87 -12.24 2.26
C ILE A 199 -7.59 -10.81 2.73
N SER A 200 -6.96 -9.99 1.89
CA SER A 200 -6.67 -8.59 2.23
C SER A 200 -7.94 -7.79 2.48
N MET A 201 -8.95 -7.91 1.62
CA MET A 201 -10.20 -7.17 1.78
C MET A 201 -11.00 -7.66 3.00
N ILE A 202 -11.00 -8.97 3.28
CA ILE A 202 -11.61 -9.53 4.50
C ILE A 202 -10.92 -8.98 5.76
N LEU A 203 -9.58 -8.98 5.80
CA LEU A 203 -8.81 -8.44 6.92
C LEU A 203 -9.05 -6.94 7.12
N LEU A 204 -9.09 -6.15 6.05
CA LEU A 204 -9.45 -4.74 6.14
C LEU A 204 -10.85 -4.56 6.74
N GLY A 205 -11.81 -5.39 6.32
CA GLY A 205 -13.16 -5.41 6.88
C GLY A 205 -13.19 -5.75 8.36
N SER A 206 -12.40 -6.74 8.77
CA SER A 206 -12.34 -7.15 10.18
C SER A 206 -11.71 -6.09 11.07
N PHE A 207 -10.65 -5.41 10.59
CA PHE A 207 -10.02 -4.28 11.28
C PHE A 207 -10.99 -3.11 11.50
N ILE A 208 -11.91 -2.87 10.56
CA ILE A 208 -13.01 -1.91 10.74
C ILE A 208 -13.94 -2.36 11.88
N GLY A 209 -14.18 -3.66 11.98
CA GLY A 209 -15.02 -4.28 13.00
C GLY A 209 -14.48 -4.17 14.44
N ASP A 210 -13.17 -4.02 14.62
CA ASP A 210 -12.52 -3.88 15.94
C ASP A 210 -12.75 -2.54 16.64
N ILE A 211 -13.24 -1.54 15.91
CA ILE A 211 -13.23 -0.17 16.39
C ILE A 211 -14.43 0.07 17.31
N THR A 212 -14.13 0.49 18.54
CA THR A 212 -15.11 0.71 19.62
C THR A 212 -15.39 2.18 19.91
N SER A 213 -14.56 3.12 19.42
CA SER A 213 -14.71 4.55 19.73
C SER A 213 -14.63 5.45 18.48
N PRO A 214 -15.78 5.78 17.86
CA PRO A 214 -15.84 6.70 16.72
C PRO A 214 -15.57 8.17 17.07
N ARG A 215 -15.37 8.53 18.35
CA ARG A 215 -15.24 9.94 18.80
C ARG A 215 -13.97 10.65 18.29
N LEU A 216 -12.96 9.92 17.82
CA LEU A 216 -11.72 10.50 17.28
C LEU A 216 -11.75 10.68 15.75
N LEU A 217 -12.83 10.31 15.05
CA LEU A 217 -12.94 10.49 13.60
C LEU A 217 -13.00 11.96 13.19
N LEU A 218 -13.38 12.85 14.10
CA LEU A 218 -13.44 14.30 13.91
C LEU A 218 -12.18 15.04 14.38
N ASP A 219 -11.10 14.29 14.70
CA ASP A 219 -9.83 14.91 15.05
C ASP A 219 -9.23 15.61 13.82
N TRP A 220 -9.00 16.91 13.93
CA TRP A 220 -8.43 17.71 12.84
C TRP A 220 -7.09 17.16 12.33
N ARG A 221 -6.31 16.49 13.18
CA ARG A 221 -5.03 15.86 12.81
C ARG A 221 -5.26 14.70 11.85
N ILE A 222 -6.28 13.89 12.11
CA ILE A 222 -6.66 12.76 11.25
C ILE A 222 -7.23 13.28 9.93
N MET A 223 -8.03 14.35 9.97
CA MET A 223 -8.56 14.99 8.76
C MET A 223 -7.44 15.51 7.86
N ILE A 224 -6.44 16.20 8.43
CA ILE A 224 -5.29 16.71 7.66
C ILE A 224 -4.43 15.56 7.10
N ILE A 225 -4.18 14.51 7.90
CA ILE A 225 -3.47 13.32 7.40
C ILE A 225 -4.21 12.74 6.19
N SER A 226 -5.54 12.61 6.30
CA SER A 226 -6.36 12.03 5.24
C SER A 226 -6.37 12.89 3.99
N PHE A 227 -6.51 14.21 4.13
CA PHE A 227 -6.44 15.13 3.01
C PHE A 227 -5.07 15.07 2.31
N PHE A 228 -3.98 15.12 3.08
CA PHE A 228 -2.63 15.06 2.51
C PHE A 228 -2.36 13.73 1.84
N LYS A 229 -2.71 12.61 2.49
CA LYS A 229 -2.43 11.27 2.01
C LYS A 229 -3.24 10.90 0.78
N LEU A 230 -4.55 11.12 0.83
CA LEU A 230 -5.49 10.58 -0.15
C LEU A 230 -5.71 11.51 -1.34
N LEU A 231 -5.44 12.81 -1.20
CA LEU A 231 -5.66 13.79 -2.26
C LEU A 231 -4.40 14.57 -2.61
N LEU A 232 -3.81 15.30 -1.66
CA LEU A 232 -2.71 16.22 -1.99
C LEU A 232 -1.51 15.48 -2.61
N ILE A 233 -1.01 14.42 -1.98
CA ILE A 233 0.13 13.64 -2.47
C ILE A 233 -0.14 13.00 -3.84
N PRO A 234 -1.20 12.18 -4.04
CA PRO A 234 -1.43 11.55 -5.34
C PRO A 234 -1.75 12.56 -6.44
N VAL A 235 -2.52 13.61 -6.16
CA VAL A 235 -2.85 14.64 -7.17
C VAL A 235 -1.61 15.43 -7.56
N THR A 236 -0.78 15.86 -6.60
CA THR A 236 0.47 16.57 -6.94
C THR A 236 1.44 15.68 -7.71
N LEU A 237 1.60 14.41 -7.33
CA LEU A 237 2.38 13.44 -8.09
C LEU A 237 1.86 13.32 -9.53
N SER A 238 0.55 13.19 -9.71
CA SER A 238 -0.06 13.04 -11.02
C SER A 238 0.21 14.24 -11.95
N ILE A 239 0.16 15.47 -11.43
CA ILE A 239 0.49 16.69 -12.18
C ILE A 239 1.97 16.73 -12.55
N ILE A 240 2.86 16.38 -11.61
CA ILE A 240 4.30 16.37 -11.84
C ILE A 240 4.64 15.34 -12.93
N LEU A 241 4.14 14.11 -12.83
CA LEU A 241 4.43 13.07 -13.82
C LEU A 241 3.83 13.39 -15.20
N LYS A 242 2.68 14.08 -15.25
CA LYS A 242 2.15 14.62 -16.51
C LYS A 242 3.12 15.60 -17.15
N TRP A 243 3.65 16.53 -16.36
CA TRP A 243 4.54 17.58 -16.86
C TRP A 243 5.86 17.03 -17.42
N PHE A 244 6.35 15.92 -16.85
CA PHE A 244 7.52 15.21 -17.36
C PHE A 244 7.20 14.20 -18.48
N GLU A 245 5.95 14.15 -18.95
CA GLU A 245 5.50 13.25 -20.03
C GLU A 245 5.86 11.78 -19.78
N ILE A 246 5.78 11.35 -18.52
CA ILE A 246 6.10 9.97 -18.12
C ILE A 246 5.04 9.01 -18.66
N ASN A 247 5.49 7.80 -19.06
CA ASN A 247 4.64 6.73 -19.60
C ASN A 247 3.36 6.55 -18.78
N HIS A 248 2.22 6.42 -19.47
CA HIS A 248 0.89 6.37 -18.88
C HIS A 248 0.72 5.26 -17.84
N ILE A 249 1.31 4.08 -18.05
CA ILE A 249 1.21 2.95 -17.11
C ILE A 249 2.00 3.25 -15.85
N VAL A 250 3.22 3.79 -15.99
CA VAL A 250 4.08 4.18 -14.86
C VAL A 250 3.41 5.28 -14.03
N THR A 251 2.89 6.31 -14.69
CA THR A 251 2.16 7.41 -14.04
C THR A 251 0.96 6.89 -13.28
N SER A 252 0.14 6.06 -13.92
CA SER A 252 -1.08 5.51 -13.31
C SER A 252 -0.75 4.64 -12.09
N LEU A 253 0.25 3.76 -12.20
CA LEU A 253 0.64 2.85 -11.13
C LEU A 253 1.18 3.61 -9.91
N CYS A 254 2.13 4.53 -10.10
CA CYS A 254 2.70 5.32 -9.02
C CYS A 254 1.63 6.16 -8.30
N VAL A 255 0.72 6.78 -9.06
CA VAL A 255 -0.36 7.60 -8.48
C VAL A 255 -1.37 6.73 -7.74
N ILE A 256 -1.84 5.63 -8.32
CA ILE A 256 -2.78 4.71 -7.67
C ILE A 256 -2.20 4.15 -6.36
N LEU A 257 -0.95 3.69 -6.37
CA LEU A 257 -0.29 3.19 -5.15
C LEU A 257 -0.16 4.30 -4.10
N SER A 258 0.15 5.53 -4.50
CA SER A 258 0.23 6.67 -3.57
C SER A 258 -1.11 7.10 -2.99
N ALA A 259 -2.22 6.86 -3.73
CA ALA A 259 -3.59 7.17 -3.34
C ALA A 259 -4.22 6.12 -2.41
N THR A 260 -3.55 5.00 -2.18
CA THR A 260 -3.97 4.02 -1.17
C THR A 260 -3.90 4.65 0.24
N PRO A 261 -4.77 4.20 1.17
CA PRO A 261 -4.81 4.73 2.53
C PRO A 261 -3.51 4.46 3.30
N SER A 262 -3.40 5.01 4.51
CA SER A 262 -2.25 4.72 5.38
C SER A 262 -2.12 3.22 5.64
N ALA A 263 -0.88 2.71 5.69
CA ALA A 263 -0.63 1.29 5.86
C ALA A 263 -1.17 0.73 7.17
N ALA A 264 -1.80 -0.44 7.14
CA ALA A 264 -2.24 -1.17 8.34
C ALA A 264 -1.07 -1.53 9.26
N THR A 265 0.13 -1.72 8.70
CA THR A 265 1.37 -1.96 9.44
C THR A 265 1.74 -0.81 10.38
N ASN A 266 1.31 0.43 10.09
CA ASN A 266 1.52 1.57 10.98
C ASN A 266 0.84 1.35 12.34
N ALA A 267 -0.39 0.82 12.35
CA ALA A 267 -1.10 0.52 13.60
C ALA A 267 -0.40 -0.58 14.41
N ILE A 268 0.11 -1.61 13.73
CA ILE A 268 0.88 -2.70 14.35
C ILE A 268 2.14 -2.14 15.03
N PHE A 269 2.91 -1.31 14.33
CA PHE A 269 4.14 -0.76 14.90
C PHE A 269 3.89 0.29 15.97
N ALA A 270 2.85 1.10 15.83
CA ALA A 270 2.42 2.03 16.87
C ALA A 270 2.08 1.31 18.18
N LYS A 271 1.42 0.14 18.11
CA LYS A 271 1.18 -0.73 19.27
C LYS A 271 2.47 -1.36 19.80
N LYS A 272 3.34 -1.85 18.92
CA LYS A 272 4.62 -2.49 19.30
C LYS A 272 5.59 -1.54 20.00
N PHE A 273 5.65 -0.28 19.57
CA PHE A 273 6.60 0.71 20.08
C PHE A 273 5.96 1.76 21.00
N ASP A 274 4.69 1.56 21.39
CA ASP A 274 3.90 2.47 22.24
C ASP A 274 3.91 3.93 21.74
N ALA A 275 3.67 4.09 20.44
CA ALA A 275 3.70 5.37 19.74
C ALA A 275 2.30 5.75 19.22
N GLU A 276 1.46 6.28 20.10
CA GLU A 276 0.08 6.70 19.78
C GLU A 276 -0.78 5.57 19.13
N PRO A 277 -0.88 4.37 19.73
CA PRO A 277 -1.53 3.21 19.09
C PRO A 277 -3.00 3.44 18.74
N VAL A 278 -3.76 4.09 19.63
CA VAL A 278 -5.18 4.39 19.42
C VAL A 278 -5.37 5.38 18.27
N PHE A 279 -4.63 6.49 18.29
CA PHE A 279 -4.68 7.50 17.23
C PHE A 279 -4.28 6.90 15.86
N THR A 280 -3.22 6.10 15.82
CA THR A 280 -2.74 5.47 14.59
C THR A 280 -3.78 4.54 13.99
N SER A 281 -4.40 3.70 14.82
CA SER A 281 -5.42 2.74 14.39
C SER A 281 -6.64 3.48 13.79
N ILE A 282 -7.07 4.56 14.44
CA ILE A 282 -8.21 5.36 13.97
C ILE A 282 -7.85 6.13 12.70
N ALA A 283 -6.62 6.65 12.56
CA ALA A 283 -6.17 7.30 11.34
C ALA A 283 -6.09 6.34 10.15
N VAL A 284 -5.54 5.14 10.33
CA VAL A 284 -5.54 4.08 9.30
C VAL A 284 -6.96 3.73 8.90
N PHE A 285 -7.86 3.54 9.86
CA PHE A 285 -9.26 3.27 9.59
C PHE A 285 -9.92 4.40 8.80
N PHE A 286 -9.79 5.64 9.27
CA PHE A 286 -10.46 6.78 8.65
C PHE A 286 -9.94 7.05 7.25
N THR A 287 -8.62 6.93 7.03
CA THR A 287 -8.05 7.00 5.67
C THR A 287 -8.55 5.86 4.80
N THR A 288 -8.70 4.64 5.35
CA THR A 288 -9.29 3.51 4.62
C THR A 288 -10.73 3.84 4.23
N LEU A 289 -11.58 4.29 5.15
CA LEU A 289 -12.97 4.66 4.83
C LEU A 289 -13.08 5.83 3.84
N LEU A 290 -12.19 6.82 3.91
CA LEU A 290 -12.16 7.92 2.93
C LEU A 290 -11.59 7.49 1.58
N SER A 291 -10.72 6.47 1.54
CA SER A 291 -10.20 5.91 0.28
C SER A 291 -11.31 5.38 -0.62
N LEU A 292 -12.46 5.01 -0.04
CA LEU A 292 -13.60 4.52 -0.81
C LEU A 292 -14.17 5.55 -1.78
N ILE A 293 -14.05 6.83 -1.43
CA ILE A 293 -14.54 7.94 -2.23
C ILE A 293 -13.37 8.61 -2.95
N THR A 294 -12.23 8.78 -2.27
CA THR A 294 -11.08 9.52 -2.81
C THR A 294 -10.34 8.75 -3.90
N LEU A 295 -10.29 7.41 -3.84
CA LEU A 295 -9.59 6.62 -4.85
C LEU A 295 -10.29 6.66 -6.23
N PRO A 296 -11.63 6.52 -6.34
CA PRO A 296 -12.36 6.82 -7.58
C PRO A 296 -12.13 8.24 -8.10
N ILE A 297 -12.08 9.23 -7.20
CA ILE A 297 -11.85 10.64 -7.59
C ILE A 297 -10.44 10.80 -8.19
N VAL A 298 -9.40 10.28 -7.53
CA VAL A 298 -8.02 10.34 -8.04
C VAL A 298 -7.91 9.62 -9.39
N ILE A 299 -8.55 8.46 -9.53
CA ILE A 299 -8.57 7.71 -10.79
C ILE A 299 -9.29 8.50 -11.90
N SER A 300 -10.42 9.14 -11.59
CA SER A 300 -11.13 9.99 -12.55
C SER A 300 -10.27 11.17 -13.01
N ILE A 301 -9.54 11.80 -12.08
CA ILE A 301 -8.60 12.89 -12.40
C ILE A 301 -7.49 12.38 -13.34
N LEU A 302 -6.90 11.22 -13.03
CA LEU A 302 -5.91 10.59 -13.89
C LEU A 302 -6.45 10.37 -15.31
N ASN A 303 -7.60 9.71 -15.42
CA ASN A 303 -8.16 9.30 -16.71
C ASN A 303 -8.60 10.48 -17.57
N ASN A 304 -9.19 11.52 -16.97
CA ASN A 304 -9.79 12.63 -17.71
C ASN A 304 -8.86 13.83 -17.93
N PHE A 305 -7.87 14.03 -17.07
CA PHE A 305 -7.03 15.23 -17.13
C PHE A 305 -5.58 14.94 -17.44
N ILE A 306 -5.11 13.70 -17.26
CA ILE A 306 -3.67 13.40 -17.26
C ILE A 306 -3.28 12.40 -18.34
N LEU A 307 -4.13 11.41 -18.58
CA LEU A 307 -3.92 10.38 -19.61
C LEU A 307 -4.59 10.70 -20.95
N ILE A 308 -5.24 11.88 -21.08
CA ILE A 308 -5.73 12.46 -22.35
C ILE A 308 -4.66 13.36 -22.94
#